data_AF-A0A8T3ZL09-F1
#
_entry.id   AF-A0A8T3ZL09-F1
#
_cell.length_a   1.000
_cell.length_b   1.000
_cell.length_c   1.000
_cell.angle_alpha   90.00
_cell.angle_beta   90.00
_cell.angle_gamma   90.00
#
_symmetry.space_group_name_H-M   'P 1'
#
loop_
_entity.id
_entity.type
_entity.pdbx_description
1 polymer ?
#
loop_
_entity_poly.entity_id
_entity_poly.type
_entity_poly.pdbx_seq_one_letter_code
_entity_poly.pdbx_strand_id
1 'polypeptide(L)'
;MKAKGITPVISIVLLLMITIALIGFAFVWFTKIWNIAATSSETQLGAQVSKGEKVISIDNINATHVTVRNNGISLIGADEVRVYINNAFAANCPAIPVSSVVDCAITCTTGAAVKVQGPTNVALETCP
;
A
#
# COMPACT_ATOMS: atom_id res chain seq x y z
N MET A 1 -5.82 56.09 48.05
CA MET A 1 -5.80 56.47 46.61
C MET A 1 -5.97 55.19 45.79
N LYS A 2 -7.04 55.09 44.99
CA LYS A 2 -7.42 53.86 44.28
C LYS A 2 -6.54 53.66 43.04
N ALA A 3 -5.80 52.55 42.97
CA ALA A 3 -5.07 52.10 41.80
C ALA A 3 -6.05 51.70 40.67
N LYS A 4 -6.60 52.68 39.93
CA LYS A 4 -7.55 52.46 38.82
C LYS A 4 -6.88 52.16 37.47
N GLY A 5 -5.55 52.17 37.39
CA GLY A 5 -4.80 51.96 36.14
C GLY A 5 -4.13 50.58 36.00
N ILE A 6 -4.08 49.76 37.05
CA ILE A 6 -3.35 48.48 37.03
C ILE A 6 -4.23 47.36 36.45
N THR A 7 -5.54 47.38 36.71
CA THR A 7 -6.49 46.36 36.22
C THR A 7 -6.56 46.27 34.69
N PRO A 8 -6.60 47.38 33.92
CA PRO A 8 -6.59 47.31 32.45
C PRO A 8 -5.26 46.76 31.90
N VAL A 9 -4.14 47.11 32.54
CA VAL A 9 -2.80 46.68 32.11
C VAL A 9 -2.62 45.17 32.31
N ILE A 10 -3.06 44.63 33.45
CA ILE A 10 -3.01 43.19 33.71
C ILE A 10 -3.84 42.42 32.68
N SER A 11 -5.04 42.92 32.33
CA SER A 11 -5.89 42.28 31.32
C SER A 11 -5.26 42.23 29.93
N ILE A 12 -4.52 43.27 29.53
CA ILE A 12 -3.82 43.29 28.24
C ILE A 12 -2.67 42.28 28.22
N VAL A 13 -1.89 42.19 29.30
CA VAL A 13 -0.79 41.21 29.41
C VAL A 13 -1.33 39.78 29.39
N LEU A 14 -2.43 39.52 30.12
CA LEU A 14 -3.08 38.20 30.11
C LEU A 14 -3.62 37.85 28.73
N LEU A 15 -4.22 38.81 28.01
CA LEU A 15 -4.68 38.61 26.64
C LEU A 15 -3.50 38.23 25.71
N LEU A 16 -2.38 38.94 25.83
CA LEU A 16 -1.17 38.71 25.03
C LEU A 16 -0.56 37.33 25.28
N MET A 17 -0.56 36.85 26.53
CA MET A 17 -0.05 35.51 26.84
C MET A 17 -0.94 34.41 26.24
N ILE A 18 -2.26 34.60 26.25
CA ILE A 18 -3.20 33.64 25.66
C ILE A 18 -3.04 33.59 24.14
N THR A 19 -2.88 34.73 23.46
CA THR A 19 -2.70 34.73 22.00
C THR A 19 -1.42 34.04 21.58
N ILE A 20 -0.31 34.27 22.29
CA ILE A 20 0.97 33.59 22.01
C ILE A 20 0.86 32.08 22.26
N ALA A 21 0.17 31.66 23.33
CA ALA A 21 -0.05 30.24 23.63
C ALA A 21 -0.90 29.55 22.55
N LEU A 22 -1.98 30.20 22.08
CA LEU A 22 -2.83 29.67 21.02
C LEU A 22 -2.09 29.55 19.68
N ILE A 23 -1.29 30.56 19.31
CA ILE A 23 -0.50 30.53 18.07
C ILE A 23 0.55 29.41 18.15
N GLY A 24 1.25 29.28 19.28
CA GLY A 24 2.25 28.22 19.47
C GLY A 24 1.64 26.82 19.40
N PHE A 25 0.49 26.60 20.04
CA PHE A 25 -0.21 25.32 19.98
C PHE A 25 -0.73 25.01 18.57
N ALA A 26 -1.36 25.99 17.91
CA ALA A 26 -1.85 25.83 16.55
C ALA A 26 -0.70 25.48 15.59
N PHE A 27 0.44 26.17 15.69
CA PHE A 27 1.60 25.91 14.85
C PHE A 27 2.10 24.47 15.01
N VAL A 28 2.33 24.00 16.24
CA VAL A 28 2.78 22.62 16.50
C VAL A 28 1.77 21.59 16.00
N TRP A 29 0.47 21.84 16.19
CA TRP A 29 -0.59 20.95 15.73
C TRP A 29 -0.63 20.87 14.20
N PHE A 30 -0.58 22.02 13.51
CA PHE A 30 -0.54 22.07 12.06
C PHE A 30 0.70 21.36 11.51
N THR A 31 1.90 21.64 12.02
CA THR A 31 3.14 20.99 11.54
C THR A 31 3.06 19.46 11.66
N LYS A 32 2.50 18.95 12.76
CA LYS A 32 2.32 17.50 12.94
C LYS A 32 1.33 16.91 11.93
N ILE A 33 0.19 17.55 11.72
CA ILE A 33 -0.81 17.09 10.75
C ILE A 33 -0.25 17.10 9.33
N TRP A 34 0.41 18.18 8.94
CA TRP A 34 1.01 18.29 7.60
C TRP A 34 2.06 17.21 7.36
N ASN A 35 2.93 16.95 8.33
CA ASN A 35 3.96 15.91 8.20
C ASN A 35 3.34 14.51 8.11
N ILE A 36 2.32 14.20 8.92
CA ILE A 36 1.64 12.89 8.90
C ILE A 36 0.88 12.71 7.58
N ALA A 37 0.11 13.72 7.16
CA ALA A 37 -0.67 13.68 5.94
C ALA A 37 0.22 13.54 4.70
N ALA A 38 1.28 14.35 4.59
CA ALA A 38 2.21 14.28 3.47
C ALA A 38 2.91 12.91 3.41
N THR A 39 3.45 12.42 4.54
CA THR A 39 4.14 11.12 4.58
C THR A 39 3.20 9.98 4.25
N SER A 40 1.96 10.00 4.77
CA SER A 40 0.95 8.98 4.45
C SER A 40 0.55 9.02 2.99
N SER A 41 0.41 10.22 2.39
CA SER A 41 0.09 10.36 0.98
C SER A 41 1.22 9.87 0.09
N GLU A 42 2.47 10.23 0.36
CA GLU A 42 3.63 9.79 -0.41
C GLU A 42 3.82 8.27 -0.35
N THR A 43 3.72 7.68 0.84
CA THR A 43 3.85 6.23 1.01
C THR A 43 2.73 5.47 0.31
N GLN A 44 1.49 5.96 0.37
CA GLN A 44 0.36 5.33 -0.30
C GLN A 44 0.46 5.45 -1.83
N LEU A 45 0.87 6.61 -2.33
CA LEU A 45 1.13 6.83 -3.76
C LEU A 45 2.27 5.94 -4.26
N GLY A 46 3.39 5.88 -3.53
CA GLY A 46 4.52 5.02 -3.87
C GLY A 46 4.13 3.53 -3.91
N ALA A 47 3.34 3.07 -2.93
CA ALA A 47 2.84 1.70 -2.92
C ALA A 47 1.88 1.42 -4.08
N GLN A 48 1.07 2.38 -4.50
CA GLN A 48 0.14 2.21 -5.61
C GLN A 48 0.85 2.23 -6.97
N VAL A 49 1.85 3.09 -7.14
CA VAL A 49 2.71 3.10 -8.34
C VAL A 49 3.49 1.79 -8.42
N SER A 50 4.13 1.37 -7.32
CA SER A 50 4.89 0.11 -7.28
C SER A 50 4.02 -1.12 -7.58
N LYS A 51 2.75 -1.11 -7.13
CA LYS A 51 1.79 -2.14 -7.57
C LYS A 51 1.55 -2.07 -9.07
N GLY A 52 1.26 -0.88 -9.60
CA GLY A 52 1.05 -0.63 -11.05
C GLY A 52 2.16 -1.18 -11.95
N GLU A 53 3.40 -1.15 -11.48
CA GLU A 53 4.58 -1.66 -12.19
C GLU A 53 4.70 -3.19 -12.19
N LYS A 54 3.93 -3.89 -11.37
CA LYS A 54 3.95 -5.35 -11.19
C LYS A 54 2.75 -5.98 -11.88
N VAL A 55 2.91 -6.37 -13.15
CA VAL A 55 1.86 -6.99 -13.96
C VAL A 55 2.21 -8.45 -14.23
N ILE A 56 1.28 -9.35 -13.98
CA ILE A 56 1.45 -10.79 -14.23
C ILE A 56 0.63 -11.29 -15.42
N SER A 57 1.09 -12.34 -16.09
CA SER A 57 0.28 -13.15 -17.00
C SER A 57 0.57 -14.63 -16.83
N ILE A 58 -0.43 -15.46 -17.10
CA ILE A 58 -0.25 -16.92 -17.19
C ILE A 58 0.28 -17.21 -18.59
N ASP A 59 1.39 -17.96 -18.68
CA ASP A 59 1.98 -18.36 -19.97
C ASP A 59 1.49 -19.76 -20.36
N ASN A 60 1.50 -20.68 -19.39
CA ASN A 60 1.08 -22.07 -19.57
C ASN A 60 0.63 -22.69 -18.24
N ILE A 61 -0.30 -23.64 -18.32
CA ILE A 61 -0.80 -24.43 -17.19
C ILE A 61 -0.63 -25.91 -17.50
N ASN A 62 -0.09 -26.64 -16.53
CA ASN A 62 0.00 -28.10 -16.53
C ASN A 62 -0.62 -28.66 -15.24
N ALA A 63 -0.79 -29.98 -15.17
CA ALA A 63 -1.39 -30.67 -14.01
C ALA A 63 -0.64 -30.40 -12.69
N THR A 64 0.67 -30.14 -12.74
CA THR A 64 1.52 -29.94 -11.55
C THR A 64 2.17 -28.56 -11.44
N HIS A 65 2.10 -27.73 -12.49
CA HIS A 65 2.78 -26.44 -12.51
C HIS A 65 1.96 -25.41 -13.28
N VAL A 66 1.97 -24.17 -12.79
CA VAL A 66 1.49 -22.99 -13.52
C VAL A 66 2.69 -22.09 -13.76
N THR A 67 2.91 -21.72 -15.00
CA THR A 67 3.99 -20.82 -15.38
C THR A 67 3.44 -19.39 -15.44
N VAL A 68 4.04 -18.51 -14.65
CA VAL A 68 3.63 -17.12 -14.53
C VAL A 68 4.76 -16.24 -15.02
N ARG A 69 4.42 -15.29 -15.89
CA ARG A 69 5.34 -14.29 -16.43
C ARG A 69 5.12 -12.96 -15.75
N ASN A 70 6.22 -12.30 -15.38
CA ASN A 70 6.20 -10.90 -14.97
C ASN A 70 6.38 -10.01 -16.20
N ASN A 71 5.29 -9.38 -16.64
CA ASN A 71 5.28 -8.37 -17.71
C ASN A 71 5.52 -6.95 -17.19
N GLY A 72 5.69 -6.82 -15.88
CA GLY A 72 6.02 -5.59 -15.20
C GLY A 72 7.49 -5.20 -15.34
N ILE A 73 7.78 -4.01 -14.82
CA ILE A 73 9.14 -3.43 -14.77
C ILE A 73 9.77 -3.54 -13.38
N SER A 74 9.04 -4.12 -12.42
CA SER A 74 9.50 -4.30 -11.03
C SER A 74 9.47 -5.77 -10.62
N LEU A 75 10.34 -6.13 -9.68
CA LEU A 75 10.39 -7.48 -9.09
C LEU A 75 9.08 -7.77 -8.36
N ILE A 76 8.53 -8.96 -8.59
CA ILE A 76 7.38 -9.46 -7.81
C ILE A 76 7.90 -10.44 -6.77
N GLY A 77 7.59 -10.20 -5.49
CA GLY A 77 8.04 -11.03 -4.37
C GLY A 77 7.31 -12.37 -4.30
N ALA A 78 7.91 -13.33 -3.60
CA ALA A 78 7.37 -14.70 -3.46
C ALA A 78 6.02 -14.77 -2.72
N ASP A 79 5.62 -13.74 -1.99
CA ASP A 79 4.33 -13.71 -1.27
C ASP A 79 3.28 -12.80 -1.92
N GLU A 80 3.65 -12.16 -3.04
CA GLU A 80 2.80 -11.21 -3.75
C GLU A 80 1.93 -11.88 -4.82
N VAL A 81 2.27 -13.11 -5.24
CA VAL A 81 1.50 -13.89 -6.21
C VAL A 81 0.94 -15.14 -5.55
N ARG A 82 -0.38 -15.24 -5.58
CA ARG A 82 -1.13 -16.35 -4.98
C ARG A 82 -1.89 -17.10 -6.03
N VAL A 83 -1.81 -18.41 -6.00
CA VAL A 83 -2.53 -19.29 -6.91
C VAL A 83 -3.70 -19.92 -6.18
N TYR A 84 -4.88 -19.86 -6.81
CA TYR A 84 -6.10 -20.47 -6.33
C TYR A 84 -6.63 -21.47 -7.35
N ILE A 85 -7.17 -22.58 -6.88
CA ILE A 85 -7.80 -23.61 -7.70
C ILE A 85 -9.22 -23.80 -7.17
N ASN A 86 -10.24 -23.63 -8.01
CA ASN A 86 -11.65 -23.64 -7.59
C ASN A 86 -11.91 -22.73 -6.38
N ASN A 87 -11.30 -21.54 -6.38
CA ASN A 87 -11.31 -20.56 -5.29
C ASN A 87 -10.66 -21.00 -3.95
N ALA A 88 -10.10 -22.21 -3.84
CA ALA A 88 -9.27 -22.61 -2.72
C ALA A 88 -7.82 -22.17 -2.93
N PHE A 89 -7.16 -21.69 -1.88
CA PHE A 89 -5.73 -21.36 -1.95
C PHE A 89 -4.92 -22.63 -2.20
N ALA A 90 -4.08 -22.61 -3.23
CA ALA A 90 -3.24 -23.75 -3.60
C ALA A 90 -1.79 -23.53 -3.16
N ALA A 91 -1.16 -22.45 -3.62
CA ALA A 91 0.25 -22.16 -3.34
C ALA A 91 0.60 -20.69 -3.58
N ASN A 92 1.74 -20.27 -3.02
CA ASN A 92 2.44 -19.04 -3.40
C ASN A 92 3.47 -19.36 -4.50
N CYS A 93 3.67 -18.42 -5.41
CA CYS A 93 4.72 -18.53 -6.42
C CYS A 93 6.08 -18.06 -5.86
N PRO A 94 7.22 -18.51 -6.41
CA PRO A 94 8.51 -17.91 -6.10
C PRO A 94 8.57 -16.44 -6.55
N ALA A 95 9.59 -15.71 -6.10
CA ALA A 95 9.83 -14.36 -6.60
C ALA A 95 10.07 -14.39 -8.11
N ILE A 96 9.44 -13.46 -8.83
CA ILE A 96 9.45 -13.39 -10.30
C ILE A 96 10.24 -12.15 -10.73
N PRO A 97 11.50 -12.31 -11.18
CA PRO A 97 12.28 -11.23 -11.78
C PRO A 97 11.55 -10.57 -12.95
N VAL A 98 11.96 -9.35 -13.25
CA VAL A 98 11.40 -8.57 -14.38
C VAL A 98 11.55 -9.34 -15.68
N SER A 99 10.50 -9.33 -16.52
CA SER A 99 10.50 -9.97 -17.84
C SER A 99 10.89 -11.46 -17.84
N SER A 100 10.71 -12.15 -16.70
CA SER A 100 11.01 -13.58 -16.56
C SER A 100 9.75 -14.40 -16.35
N VAL A 101 9.88 -15.70 -16.58
CA VAL A 101 8.84 -16.71 -16.33
C VAL A 101 9.32 -17.59 -15.19
N VAL A 102 8.42 -17.90 -14.27
CA VAL A 102 8.69 -18.77 -13.13
C VAL A 102 7.55 -19.77 -12.97
N ASP A 103 7.91 -20.96 -12.53
CA ASP A 103 6.98 -22.05 -12.29
C ASP A 103 6.49 -22.02 -10.83
N CYS A 104 5.17 -22.05 -10.69
CA CYS A 104 4.49 -22.21 -9.41
C CYS A 104 4.00 -23.65 -9.31
N ALA A 105 4.52 -24.39 -8.34
CA ALA A 105 4.09 -25.76 -8.09
C ALA A 105 2.64 -25.75 -7.58
N ILE A 106 1.77 -26.47 -8.28
CA ILE A 106 0.35 -26.62 -7.92
C ILE A 106 -0.10 -28.06 -8.17
N THR A 107 -1.29 -28.43 -7.72
CA THR A 107 -1.93 -29.69 -8.12
C THR A 107 -3.28 -29.38 -8.71
N CYS A 108 -3.42 -29.52 -10.02
CA CYS A 108 -4.64 -29.19 -10.72
C CYS A 108 -5.33 -30.43 -11.27
N THR A 109 -6.65 -30.47 -11.11
CA THR A 109 -7.52 -31.44 -11.79
C THR A 109 -8.01 -30.83 -13.09
N THR A 110 -8.07 -31.64 -14.16
CA THR A 110 -8.57 -31.23 -15.47
C THR A 110 -9.94 -30.56 -15.37
N GLY A 111 -10.08 -29.39 -16.00
CA GLY A 111 -11.29 -28.58 -15.94
C GLY A 111 -11.46 -27.71 -14.68
N ALA A 112 -10.53 -27.77 -13.71
CA ALA A 112 -10.55 -26.85 -12.58
C ALA A 112 -10.16 -25.43 -13.00
N ALA A 113 -10.82 -24.43 -12.40
CA ALA A 113 -10.51 -23.02 -12.65
C ALA A 113 -9.28 -22.61 -11.83
N VAL A 114 -8.22 -22.19 -12.52
CA VAL A 114 -7.01 -21.63 -11.91
C VAL A 114 -7.09 -20.12 -11.95
N LYS A 115 -6.94 -19.52 -10.78
CA LYS A 115 -6.87 -18.08 -10.61
C LYS A 115 -5.51 -17.72 -10.03
N VAL A 116 -4.68 -17.05 -10.82
CA VAL A 116 -3.42 -16.46 -10.34
C VAL A 116 -3.69 -15.01 -10.01
N GLN A 117 -3.55 -14.65 -8.74
CA GLN A 117 -3.76 -13.30 -8.23
C GLN A 117 -2.41 -12.65 -7.94
N GLY A 118 -2.11 -11.59 -8.68
CA GLY A 118 -0.95 -10.73 -8.46
C GLY A 118 -1.33 -9.42 -7.77
N PRO A 119 -0.36 -8.49 -7.63
CA PRO A 119 -0.55 -7.21 -6.93
C PRO A 119 -1.59 -6.28 -7.56
N THR A 120 -1.71 -6.31 -8.89
CA THR A 120 -2.60 -5.42 -9.67
C THR A 120 -3.66 -6.14 -10.44
N ASN A 121 -3.35 -7.34 -10.94
CA ASN A 121 -4.23 -8.05 -11.84
C ASN A 121 -4.42 -9.50 -11.41
N VAL A 122 -5.52 -10.05 -11.90
CA VAL A 122 -5.88 -11.45 -11.72
C VAL A 122 -5.93 -12.07 -13.11
N ALA A 123 -5.24 -13.19 -13.27
CA ALA A 123 -5.30 -14.02 -14.46
C ALA A 123 -6.13 -15.28 -14.14
N LEU A 124 -7.03 -15.64 -15.05
CA LEU A 124 -7.95 -16.76 -14.93
C LEU A 124 -7.77 -17.65 -16.14
N GLU A 125 -7.52 -18.92 -15.89
CA GLU A 125 -7.38 -19.94 -16.93
C GLU A 125 -7.90 -21.27 -16.39
N THR A 126 -8.20 -22.20 -17.29
CA THR A 126 -8.66 -23.55 -16.92
C THR A 126 -7.55 -24.56 -17.09
N CYS A 127 -7.46 -25.52 -16.17
CA CYS A 127 -6.51 -26.61 -16.32
C CYS A 127 -6.86 -27.50 -17.51
N PRO A 128 -5.85 -27.89 -18.31
CA PRO A 128 -6.04 -28.78 -19.44
C PRO A 128 -6.50 -30.19 -19.04
#